data_AF-A0A7S2GTN6-F1
#
_entry.id   AF-A0A7S2GTN6-F1
#
_cell.length_a   1.000
_cell.length_b   1.000
_cell.length_c   1.000
_cell.angle_alpha   90.00
_cell.angle_beta   90.00
_cell.angle_gamma   90.00
#
_symmetry.space_group_name_H-M   'P 1'
#
loop_
_entity.id
_entity.type
_entity.pdbx_description
1 polymer ?
#
loop_
_entity_poly.entity_id
_entity_poly.type
_entity_poly.pdbx_seq_one_letter_code
_entity_poly.pdbx_strand_id
1 'polypeptide(L)'
;HSVDTVGERKVKSAADAIAGLNPFVSVVAVEERLEAANALAVLGPYDIVVDGSDNFPTKYLLDDACSILGKPLVYSAISGFEGQASVFNFRGGPRYRDLLPDP
;
A
#
# COMPACT_ATOMS: atom_id res chain seq x y z
N HIS A 1 3.70 -17.73 -3.41
CA HIS A 1 3.65 -16.87 -4.62
C HIS A 1 4.54 -17.42 -5.73
N SER A 2 4.06 -18.44 -6.43
CA SER A 2 4.70 -19.08 -7.58
C SER A 2 3.65 -19.43 -8.64
N VAL A 3 4.08 -19.99 -9.78
CA VAL A 3 3.17 -20.48 -10.83
C VAL A 3 2.18 -21.51 -10.29
N ASP A 4 2.59 -22.31 -9.30
CA ASP A 4 1.73 -23.34 -8.70
C ASP A 4 0.57 -22.76 -7.88
N THR A 5 0.67 -21.47 -7.49
CA THR A 5 -0.36 -20.76 -6.70
C THR A 5 -1.30 -19.92 -7.58
N VAL A 6 -1.29 -20.13 -8.90
CA VAL A 6 -2.23 -19.45 -9.82
C VAL A 6 -3.67 -19.83 -9.49
N GLY A 7 -4.54 -18.83 -9.42
CA GLY A 7 -5.95 -18.99 -9.02
C GLY A 7 -6.19 -18.76 -7.53
N GLU A 8 -5.15 -18.85 -6.69
CA GLU A 8 -5.25 -18.44 -5.30
C GLU A 8 -5.35 -16.92 -5.17
N ARG A 9 -5.98 -16.47 -4.08
CA ARG A 9 -5.99 -15.06 -3.72
C ARG A 9 -4.56 -14.58 -3.46
N LYS A 10 -4.20 -13.45 -4.06
CA LYS A 10 -2.85 -12.85 -3.94
C LYS A 10 -2.44 -12.69 -2.48
N VAL A 11 -3.33 -12.20 -1.61
CA VAL A 11 -3.06 -11.98 -0.19
C VAL A 11 -2.74 -13.28 0.57
N LYS A 12 -3.42 -14.38 0.22
CA LYS A 12 -3.13 -15.70 0.79
C LYS A 12 -1.79 -16.25 0.29
N SER A 13 -1.58 -16.24 -1.02
CA SER A 13 -0.33 -16.71 -1.66
C SER A 13 0.90 -15.93 -1.17
N ALA A 14 0.74 -14.65 -0.82
CA ALA A 14 1.77 -13.82 -0.22
C ALA A 14 2.00 -14.15 1.27
N ALA A 15 0.93 -14.30 2.07
CA ALA A 15 1.04 -14.66 3.48
C ALA A 15 1.73 -16.02 3.66
N ASP A 16 1.34 -17.03 2.88
CA ASP A 16 1.92 -18.37 2.93
C ASP A 16 3.42 -18.34 2.53
N ALA A 17 3.78 -17.51 1.54
CA ALA A 17 5.18 -17.33 1.13
C ALA A 17 6.03 -16.65 2.21
N ILE A 18 5.51 -15.60 2.86
CA ILE A 18 6.20 -14.89 3.93
C ILE A 18 6.37 -15.81 5.15
N ALA A 19 5.34 -16.57 5.53
CA ALA A 19 5.40 -17.52 6.64
C ALA A 19 6.47 -18.61 6.41
N GLY A 20 6.62 -19.07 5.16
CA GLY A 20 7.68 -20.00 4.77
C GLY A 20 9.09 -19.39 4.83
N LEU A 21 9.22 -18.08 4.60
CA LEU A 21 10.50 -17.37 4.66
C LEU A 21 10.91 -17.02 6.09
N ASN A 22 9.99 -16.51 6.90
CA ASN A 22 10.23 -16.13 8.28
C ASN A 22 8.97 -16.40 9.13
N PRO A 23 8.92 -17.48 9.92
CA PRO A 23 7.73 -17.82 10.71
C PRO A 23 7.53 -16.93 11.94
N PHE A 24 8.46 -16.02 12.25
CA PHE A 24 8.38 -15.13 13.40
C PHE A 24 7.66 -13.80 13.10
N VAL A 25 7.25 -13.58 11.85
CA VAL A 25 6.47 -12.38 11.47
C VAL A 25 4.98 -12.72 11.40
N SER A 26 4.14 -11.78 11.82
CA SER A 26 2.69 -11.87 11.66
C SER A 26 2.29 -11.24 10.33
N VAL A 27 1.51 -11.96 9.53
CA VAL A 27 0.92 -11.44 8.30
C VAL A 27 -0.59 -11.40 8.45
N VAL A 28 -1.16 -10.20 8.36
CA VAL A 28 -2.61 -9.99 8.36
C VAL A 28 -3.05 -9.81 6.92
N ALA A 29 -3.69 -10.84 6.35
CA ALA A 29 -4.24 -10.77 5.00
C ALA A 29 -5.55 -9.98 5.00
N VAL A 30 -5.62 -8.93 4.18
CA VAL A 30 -6.85 -8.15 3.95
C VAL A 30 -7.41 -8.52 2.58
N GLU A 31 -8.39 -9.42 2.55
CA GLU A 31 -9.03 -9.90 1.30
C GLU A 31 -10.20 -9.00 0.88
N GLU A 32 -9.98 -7.68 0.89
CA GLU A 32 -10.96 -6.68 0.52
C GLU A 32 -10.33 -5.64 -0.40
N ARG A 33 -11.14 -5.05 -1.28
CA ARG A 33 -10.70 -3.89 -2.05
C ARG A 33 -10.58 -2.70 -1.11
N LEU A 34 -9.48 -1.96 -1.20
CA LEU A 34 -9.35 -0.70 -0.49
C LEU A 34 -10.23 0.35 -1.18
N GLU A 35 -11.16 0.91 -0.42
CA GLU A 35 -12.14 1.90 -0.85
C GLU A 35 -12.24 3.03 0.17
N ALA A 36 -12.81 4.17 -0.22
CA ALA A 36 -12.98 5.30 0.69
C ALA A 36 -13.74 4.92 1.98
N ALA A 37 -14.69 3.99 1.89
CA ALA A 37 -15.50 3.53 3.02
C ALA A 37 -14.71 2.70 4.05
N ASN A 38 -13.62 2.02 3.66
CA ASN A 38 -12.86 1.14 4.55
C ASN A 38 -11.41 1.61 4.80
N ALA A 39 -10.90 2.59 4.05
CA ALA A 39 -9.48 2.95 4.10
C ALA A 39 -8.99 3.36 5.49
N LEU A 40 -9.74 4.16 6.23
CA LEU A 40 -9.32 4.58 7.57
C LEU A 40 -9.29 3.41 8.57
N ALA A 41 -10.25 2.49 8.48
CA ALA A 41 -10.32 1.32 9.33
C ALA A 41 -9.21 0.31 8.99
N VAL A 42 -8.95 0.08 7.70
CA VAL A 42 -7.90 -0.82 7.23
C VAL A 42 -6.51 -0.27 7.57
N LEU A 43 -6.24 1.02 7.33
CA LEU A 43 -4.90 1.59 7.51
C LEU A 43 -4.60 1.98 8.97
N GLY A 44 -5.62 2.32 9.75
CA GLY A 44 -5.50 2.82 11.14
C GLY A 44 -4.54 2.03 12.05
N PRO A 45 -4.59 0.68 12.08
CA PRO A 45 -3.73 -0.13 12.94
C PRO A 45 -2.23 -0.14 12.59
N TYR A 46 -1.83 0.37 11.43
CA TYR A 46 -0.45 0.23 10.92
C TYR A 46 0.36 1.53 11.07
N ASP A 47 1.65 1.45 11.38
CA ASP A 47 2.49 2.64 11.57
C ASP A 47 2.94 3.29 10.26
N ILE A 48 3.16 2.49 9.22
CA ILE A 48 3.68 2.91 7.91
C ILE A 48 2.84 2.25 6.82
N VAL A 49 2.52 3.02 5.78
CA VAL A 49 1.81 2.51 4.60
C VAL A 49 2.76 2.50 3.41
N VAL A 50 2.82 1.38 2.68
CA VAL A 50 3.63 1.23 1.46
C VAL A 50 2.70 1.03 0.28
N ASP A 51 2.76 1.92 -0.70
CA ASP A 51 1.97 1.84 -1.93
C ASP A 51 2.69 1.00 -2.99
N GLY A 52 2.08 -0.14 -3.32
CA GLY A 52 2.42 -0.97 -4.48
C GLY A 52 1.28 -1.09 -5.49
N SER A 53 0.32 -0.16 -5.46
CA SER A 53 -0.82 -0.13 -6.37
C SER A 53 -0.45 0.41 -7.76
N ASP A 54 -1.18 -0.06 -8.76
CA ASP A 54 -0.96 0.19 -10.18
C ASP A 54 -1.95 1.19 -10.79
N ASN A 55 -2.73 1.89 -9.97
CA ASN A 55 -3.76 2.81 -10.45
C ASN A 55 -3.82 4.10 -9.64
N PHE A 56 -4.10 5.21 -10.33
CA PHE A 56 -4.17 6.54 -9.71
C PHE A 56 -5.23 6.66 -8.60
N PRO A 57 -6.46 6.12 -8.73
CA PRO A 57 -7.45 6.23 -7.67
C PRO A 57 -6.98 5.70 -6.32
N THR A 58 -6.30 4.55 -6.29
CA THR A 58 -5.72 4.01 -5.04
C THR A 58 -4.61 4.91 -4.50
N LYS A 59 -3.77 5.51 -5.37
CA LYS A 59 -2.69 6.44 -4.95
C LYS A 59 -3.25 7.66 -4.22
N TYR A 60 -4.28 8.30 -4.78
CA TYR A 60 -4.95 9.43 -4.13
C TYR A 60 -5.68 9.03 -2.84
N LEU A 61 -6.36 7.87 -2.84
CA LEU A 61 -7.01 7.35 -1.64
C LEU A 61 -6.02 7.10 -0.50
N LEU A 62 -4.87 6.50 -0.81
CA LEU A 62 -3.81 6.25 0.16
C LEU A 62 -3.23 7.56 0.69
N ASP A 63 -2.99 8.55 -0.15
CA ASP A 63 -2.50 9.87 0.28
C ASP A 63 -3.49 10.56 1.23
N ASP A 64 -4.78 10.60 0.86
CA ASP A 64 -5.81 11.22 1.68
C ASP A 64 -5.95 10.51 3.04
N ALA A 65 -6.03 9.17 3.04
CA ALA A 65 -6.15 8.40 4.26
C ALA A 65 -4.90 8.52 5.16
N CYS A 66 -3.70 8.49 4.58
CA CYS A 66 -2.46 8.64 5.33
C CYS A 66 -2.32 10.05 5.92
N SER A 67 -2.71 11.08 5.16
CA SER A 67 -2.74 12.47 5.64
C SER A 67 -3.71 12.64 6.83
N ILE A 68 -4.92 12.09 6.74
CA ILE A 68 -5.92 12.11 7.83
C ILE A 68 -5.41 11.38 9.08
N LEU A 69 -4.78 10.22 8.89
CA LEU A 69 -4.31 9.37 9.99
C LEU A 69 -2.94 9.79 10.55
N GLY A 70 -2.26 10.76 9.92
CA GLY A 70 -0.90 11.16 10.29
C GLY A 70 0.15 10.06 10.06
N LYS A 71 -0.01 9.25 9.02
CA LYS A 71 0.88 8.11 8.70
C LYS A 71 1.81 8.44 7.54
N PRO A 72 3.10 8.09 7.61
CA PRO A 72 3.98 8.19 6.46
C PRO A 72 3.54 7.23 5.35
N LEU A 73 3.53 7.75 4.12
CA LEU A 73 3.22 6.99 2.90
C LEU A 73 4.51 6.79 2.10
N VAL A 74 4.99 5.55 2.01
CA VAL A 74 6.07 5.16 1.11
C VAL A 74 5.46 4.90 -0.26
N TYR A 75 5.66 5.83 -1.19
CA TYR A 75 5.13 5.76 -2.55
C TYR A 75 6.10 5.02 -3.47
N SER A 76 5.52 4.22 -4.38
CA SER A 76 6.25 3.69 -5.52
C SER A 76 5.40 3.65 -6.79
N ALA A 77 6.05 3.81 -7.94
CA ALA A 77 5.46 3.57 -9.25
C ALA A 77 6.53 3.13 -10.24
N ILE A 78 6.14 2.35 -11.24
CA ILE A 78 7.01 1.90 -12.32
C ILE A 78 6.26 1.97 -13.65
N SER A 79 6.95 2.45 -14.69
CA SER A 79 6.47 2.48 -16.07
C SER A 79 7.60 2.07 -17.01
N GLY A 80 7.49 0.89 -17.60
CA GLY A 80 8.56 0.33 -18.42
C GLY A 80 9.86 0.16 -17.63
N PHE A 81 10.88 0.95 -17.98
CA PHE A 81 12.20 0.93 -17.35
C PHE A 81 12.43 2.09 -16.38
N GLU A 82 11.43 2.92 -16.15
CA GLU A 82 11.49 4.06 -15.23
C GLU A 82 10.71 3.77 -13.97
N GLY A 83 11.33 4.02 -12.82
CA GLY A 83 10.74 3.86 -11.50
C GLY A 83 10.83 5.15 -10.70
N GLN A 84 9.85 5.37 -9.84
CA GLN A 84 9.82 6.47 -8.89
C GLN A 84 9.55 5.92 -7.49
N ALA A 85 10.22 6.49 -6.50
CA ALA A 85 9.99 6.22 -5.10
C ALA A 85 10.14 7.50 -4.28
N SER A 86 9.29 7.68 -3.28
CA SER A 86 9.33 8.83 -2.36
C SER A 86 8.67 8.48 -1.03
N VAL A 87 8.87 9.33 -0.02
CA VAL A 87 8.13 9.28 1.25
C VAL A 87 7.32 10.57 1.40
N PHE A 88 6.01 10.42 1.56
CA PHE A 88 5.06 11.51 1.76
C PHE A 88 4.47 11.48 3.18
N ASN A 89 3.82 12.57 3.58
CA ASN A 89 3.11 12.70 4.86
C ASN A 89 3.98 12.49 6.11
N PHE A 90 5.31 12.61 5.98
CA PHE A 90 6.23 12.42 7.10
C PHE A 90 6.58 13.76 7.76
N ARG A 91 6.24 13.92 9.04
CA ARG A 91 6.60 15.08 9.88
C ARG A 91 6.22 16.45 9.28
N GLY A 92 5.03 16.55 8.68
CA GLY A 92 4.57 17.77 8.02
C GLY A 92 5.27 18.06 6.69
N GLY A 93 5.99 17.08 6.13
CA GLY A 93 6.52 17.11 4.77
C GLY A 93 5.43 17.02 3.70
N PRO A 94 5.81 17.06 2.42
CA PRO A 94 4.87 17.11 1.32
C PRO A 94 4.00 15.85 1.28
N ARG A 95 2.82 15.99 0.71
CA ARG A 95 1.89 14.91 0.37
C ARG A 95 1.92 14.60 -1.12
N TYR A 96 1.37 13.46 -1.52
CA TYR A 96 1.36 13.07 -2.95
C TYR A 96 0.64 14.14 -3.81
N ARG A 97 -0.44 14.73 -3.28
CA ARG A 97 -1.16 15.84 -3.93
C ARG A 97 -0.34 17.12 -4.12
N ASP A 98 0.73 17.34 -3.35
CA ASP A 98 1.61 18.50 -3.57
C ASP A 98 2.47 18.29 -4.83
N LEU A 99 2.78 17.03 -5.16
CA LEU A 99 3.50 16.68 -6.39
C LEU A 99 2.53 16.60 -7.59
N LEU A 100 1.36 16.00 -7.40
CA LEU A 100 0.33 15.79 -8.42
C LEU A 100 -1.05 16.20 -7.88
N PRO A 101 -1.50 17.46 -8.11
CA PRO A 101 -2.70 18.00 -7.46
C PRO A 101 -4.02 17.32 -7.84
N ASP A 102 -4.18 17.00 -9.14
CA ASP A 102 -5.43 16.48 -9.71
C ASP A 102 -5.27 15.00 -10.15
N PRO A 103 -6.31 14.16 -9.98
CA PRO A 103 -6.36 12.82 -10.55
C PRO A 103 -6.50 12.80 -12.08
#